data_AF-A0A1F5KIG8-F1
#
_entry.id   AF-A0A1F5KIG8-F1
#
_cell.length_a   1.000
_cell.length_b   1.000
_cell.length_c   1.000
_cell.angle_alpha   90.00
_cell.angle_beta   90.00
_cell.angle_gamma   90.00
#
_symmetry.space_group_name_H-M   'P 1'
#
loop_
_entity.id
_entity.type
_entity.pdbx_description
1 polymer ?
#
loop_
_entity_poly.entity_id
_entity_poly.type
_entity_poly.pdbx_seq_one_letter_code
_entity_poly.pdbx_strand_id
1 'polypeptide(L)'
;MPAPNSILRILLVKISSLFKSPLKLLIFAIGTMALVLVLWLISLTLEPHPEIKSIVVSNVSDRSVTLSWASNLPTKGRLYVNKSGKFGVFPNLKRGLLDDQLQVFDRNIRLDTHLITLDGLTPETTYFARVYQGIWSSKLYSFKTLPTFNAATVPNPVYGKILEPDRKTPAAGVIVYLTLKNATNSATLAVLTTANGAWQLDLANVKVNGGKELFPLTPATTIKLVVEAGLRGQIQAQLKLNQLTPVPDIVLSKAKQ
;
A
#
# COMPACT_ATOMS: atom_id res chain seq x y z
N MET A 1 17.54 -13.38 -63.38
CA MET A 1 16.79 -13.26 -62.10
C MET A 1 15.74 -14.37 -62.06
N PRO A 2 15.73 -15.27 -61.06
CA PRO A 2 14.70 -16.30 -60.97
C PRO A 2 13.32 -15.65 -60.73
N ALA A 3 12.30 -16.12 -61.44
CA ALA A 3 10.94 -15.59 -61.36
C ALA A 3 10.38 -15.74 -59.92
N PRO A 4 9.69 -14.74 -59.36
CA PRO A 4 9.21 -14.74 -57.96
C PRO A 4 8.38 -15.96 -57.56
N ASN A 5 7.74 -16.63 -58.54
CA ASN A 5 6.94 -17.84 -58.33
C ASN A 5 7.77 -19.12 -58.04
N SER A 6 9.05 -19.17 -58.42
CA SER A 6 9.89 -20.36 -58.20
C SER A 6 10.36 -20.48 -56.75
N ILE A 7 10.66 -19.35 -56.10
CA ILE A 7 11.09 -19.29 -54.70
C ILE A 7 9.94 -19.70 -53.77
N LEU A 8 8.72 -19.22 -54.05
CA LEU A 8 7.54 -19.54 -53.26
C LEU A 8 7.20 -21.04 -53.30
N ARG A 9 7.31 -21.67 -54.48
CA ARG A 9 7.10 -23.12 -54.65
C ARG A 9 8.15 -23.95 -53.91
N ILE A 10 9.42 -23.56 -53.97
CA ILE A 10 10.51 -24.26 -53.25
C ILE A 10 10.29 -24.17 -51.73
N LEU A 11 9.83 -23.02 -51.24
CA LEU A 11 9.49 -22.84 -49.82
C LEU A 11 8.34 -23.78 -49.41
N LEU A 12 7.25 -23.82 -50.20
CA LEU A 12 6.06 -24.64 -49.92
C LEU A 12 6.36 -26.14 -49.92
N VAL A 13 7.21 -26.63 -50.83
CA VAL A 13 7.62 -28.05 -50.88
C VAL A 13 8.50 -28.43 -49.70
N LYS A 14 9.42 -27.54 -49.28
CA LYS A 14 10.23 -27.78 -48.08
C LYS A 14 9.37 -27.80 -46.82
N ILE A 15 8.41 -26.89 -46.70
CA ILE A 15 7.45 -26.85 -45.58
C ILE A 15 6.61 -28.13 -45.51
N SER A 16 6.06 -28.60 -46.64
CA SER A 16 5.23 -29.82 -46.63
C SER A 16 6.00 -31.10 -46.28
N SER A 17 7.31 -31.15 -46.57
CA SER A 17 8.17 -32.28 -46.20
C SER A 17 8.51 -32.37 -44.70
N LEU A 18 8.38 -31.25 -43.97
CA LEU A 18 8.56 -31.21 -42.52
C LEU A 18 7.40 -31.88 -41.77
N PHE A 19 6.23 -32.00 -42.39
CA PHE A 19 5.00 -32.53 -41.76
C PHE A 19 4.63 -33.96 -42.15
N LYS A 20 5.50 -34.67 -42.90
CA LYS A 20 5.21 -36.03 -43.38
C LYS A 20 5.38 -37.12 -42.32
N SER A 21 6.10 -36.85 -41.22
CA SER A 21 6.25 -37.82 -40.13
C SER A 21 5.53 -37.33 -38.87
N PRO A 22 4.81 -38.23 -38.16
CA PRO A 22 4.10 -37.87 -36.93
C PRO A 22 5.06 -37.34 -35.85
N LEU A 23 6.31 -37.83 -35.84
CA LEU A 23 7.34 -37.37 -34.90
C LEU A 23 7.76 -35.90 -35.15
N LYS A 24 7.90 -35.46 -36.41
CA LYS A 24 8.28 -34.07 -36.72
C LYS A 24 7.13 -33.10 -36.40
N LEU A 25 5.88 -33.52 -36.65
CA LEU A 25 4.69 -32.78 -36.24
C LEU A 25 4.65 -32.61 -34.72
N LEU A 26 4.96 -33.67 -33.97
CA LEU A 26 5.00 -33.64 -32.49
C LEU A 26 6.09 -32.69 -31.98
N ILE A 27 7.31 -32.77 -32.52
CA ILE A 27 8.41 -31.87 -32.15
C ILE A 27 8.04 -30.40 -32.44
N PHE A 28 7.43 -30.14 -33.60
CA PHE A 28 6.96 -28.80 -33.97
C PHE A 28 5.88 -28.31 -32.99
N ALA A 29 4.89 -29.13 -32.66
CA ALA A 29 3.84 -28.78 -31.70
C ALA A 29 4.42 -28.47 -30.31
N ILE A 30 5.33 -29.30 -29.80
CA ILE A 30 6.02 -29.07 -28.52
C ILE A 30 6.82 -27.76 -28.58
N GLY A 31 7.56 -27.52 -29.67
CA GLY A 31 8.31 -26.28 -29.86
C GLY A 31 7.43 -25.04 -29.86
N THR A 32 6.29 -25.07 -30.55
CA THR A 32 5.33 -23.96 -30.53
C THR A 32 4.72 -23.74 -29.16
N MET A 33 4.38 -24.80 -28.43
CA MET A 33 3.83 -24.70 -27.08
C MET A 33 4.85 -24.16 -26.08
N ALA A 34 6.11 -24.59 -26.19
CA ALA A 34 7.21 -24.04 -25.40
C ALA A 34 7.44 -22.55 -25.71
N LEU A 35 7.39 -22.14 -26.99
CA LEU A 35 7.52 -20.74 -27.38
C LEU A 35 6.36 -19.90 -26.82
N VAL A 36 5.12 -20.37 -26.90
CA VAL A 36 3.95 -19.69 -26.32
C VAL A 36 4.10 -19.58 -24.80
N LEU A 37 4.57 -20.63 -24.12
CA LEU A 37 4.82 -20.60 -22.68
C LEU A 37 5.92 -19.58 -22.33
N VAL A 38 7.01 -19.53 -23.08
CA VAL A 38 8.11 -18.57 -22.88
C VAL A 38 7.63 -17.14 -23.11
N LEU A 39 6.88 -16.89 -24.18
CA LEU A 39 6.30 -15.57 -24.45
C LEU A 39 5.29 -15.16 -23.36
N TRP A 40 4.49 -16.11 -22.87
CA TRP A 40 3.61 -15.89 -21.74
C TRP A 40 4.38 -15.58 -20.45
N LEU A 41 5.46 -16.31 -20.14
CA LEU A 41 6.32 -16.03 -19.00
C LEU A 41 7.02 -14.67 -19.10
N ILE A 42 7.49 -14.28 -20.29
CA ILE A 42 8.06 -12.95 -20.55
C ILE A 42 6.97 -11.87 -20.38
N SER A 43 5.75 -12.12 -20.83
CA SER A 43 4.66 -11.15 -20.64
C SER A 43 4.37 -10.87 -19.15
N LEU A 44 4.54 -11.87 -18.28
CA LEU A 44 4.42 -11.71 -16.83
C LEU A 44 5.56 -10.87 -16.22
N THR A 45 6.74 -10.81 -16.84
CA THR A 45 7.86 -9.97 -16.39
C THR A 45 7.83 -8.56 -16.96
N LEU A 46 7.06 -8.33 -18.04
CA LEU A 46 6.87 -7.02 -18.66
C LEU A 46 5.72 -6.21 -18.04
N GLU A 47 4.80 -6.85 -17.29
CA GLU A 47 3.80 -6.11 -16.52
C GLU A 47 4.48 -5.25 -15.46
N PRO A 48 4.20 -3.94 -15.40
CA PRO A 48 4.86 -3.07 -14.44
C PRO A 48 4.47 -3.48 -13.02
N HIS A 49 5.46 -3.94 -12.26
CA HIS A 49 5.31 -4.32 -10.86
C HIS A 49 4.99 -3.08 -10.02
N PRO A 50 3.85 -3.04 -9.30
CA PRO A 50 3.57 -1.95 -8.40
C PRO A 50 4.56 -2.01 -7.23
N GLU A 51 5.46 -1.05 -7.17
CA GLU A 51 6.39 -0.89 -6.07
C GLU A 51 5.66 -0.32 -4.86
N ILE A 52 5.79 -1.01 -3.73
CA ILE A 52 5.27 -0.56 -2.44
C ILE A 52 6.32 0.34 -1.80
N LYS A 53 5.98 1.62 -1.63
CA LYS A 53 6.75 2.52 -0.77
C LYS A 53 6.63 2.03 0.68
N SER A 54 7.70 2.18 1.47
CA SER A 54 7.86 1.66 2.83
C SER A 54 6.56 1.65 3.65
N ILE A 55 6.22 0.50 4.22
CA ILE A 55 5.03 0.37 5.06
C ILE A 55 5.23 1.16 6.35
N VAL A 56 4.22 1.96 6.70
CA VAL A 56 4.16 2.73 7.94
C VAL A 56 3.26 2.00 8.94
N VAL A 57 3.79 1.77 10.13
CA VAL A 57 3.06 1.25 11.29
C VAL A 57 2.58 2.44 12.12
N SER A 58 1.29 2.50 12.44
CA SER A 58 0.65 3.63 13.12
C SER A 58 -0.50 3.16 14.01
N ASN A 59 -1.03 4.05 14.84
CA ASN A 59 -2.17 3.79 15.73
C ASN A 59 -2.01 2.52 16.59
N VAL A 60 -0.78 2.21 17.02
CA VAL A 60 -0.50 0.98 17.76
C VAL A 60 -1.18 1.04 19.13
N SER A 61 -2.07 0.10 19.40
CA SER A 61 -2.69 -0.13 20.70
C SER A 61 -2.35 -1.54 21.21
N ASP A 62 -2.99 -1.95 22.31
CA ASP A 62 -2.87 -3.30 22.84
C ASP A 62 -3.58 -4.34 21.95
N ARG A 63 -4.65 -3.94 21.26
CA ARG A 63 -5.48 -4.84 20.44
C ARG A 63 -5.64 -4.42 18.98
N SER A 64 -5.03 -3.32 18.57
CA SER A 64 -5.15 -2.81 17.21
C SER A 64 -3.85 -2.18 16.71
N VAL A 65 -3.68 -2.15 15.39
CA VAL A 65 -2.65 -1.38 14.71
C VAL A 65 -3.14 -1.00 13.32
N THR A 66 -2.67 0.13 12.81
CA THR A 66 -2.92 0.53 11.43
C THR A 66 -1.63 0.41 10.61
N LEU A 67 -1.72 -0.32 9.50
CA LEU A 67 -0.65 -0.46 8.51
C LEU A 67 -1.04 0.29 7.25
N SER A 68 -0.10 1.05 6.71
CA SER A 68 -0.38 1.91 5.56
C SER A 68 0.82 2.01 4.64
N TRP A 69 0.55 2.24 3.36
CA TRP A 69 1.58 2.39 2.33
C TRP A 69 1.05 3.13 1.12
N ALA A 70 1.96 3.59 0.27
CA ALA A 70 1.63 4.08 -1.06
C ALA A 70 2.28 3.19 -2.12
N SER A 71 1.68 3.11 -3.30
CA SER A 71 2.26 2.43 -4.46
C SER A 71 2.57 3.40 -5.59
N ASN A 72 3.53 3.05 -6.43
CA ASN A 72 3.86 3.81 -7.63
C ASN A 72 2.88 3.55 -8.80
N LEU A 73 1.93 2.64 -8.62
CA LEU A 73 0.85 2.32 -9.56
C LEU A 73 -0.41 1.89 -8.80
N PRO A 74 -1.63 2.19 -9.31
CA PRO A 74 -2.86 1.77 -8.64
C PRO A 74 -2.98 0.25 -8.60
N THR A 75 -3.22 -0.32 -7.41
CA THR A 75 -3.20 -1.76 -7.19
C THR A 75 -4.23 -2.22 -6.17
N LYS A 76 -4.48 -3.53 -6.16
CA LYS A 76 -5.28 -4.21 -5.13
C LYS A 76 -4.31 -4.85 -4.15
N GLY A 77 -3.83 -4.06 -3.20
CA GLY A 77 -3.00 -4.58 -2.12
C GLY A 77 -3.85 -5.38 -1.14
N ARG A 78 -3.32 -6.55 -0.72
CA ARG A 78 -3.90 -7.35 0.36
C ARG A 78 -2.87 -7.56 1.45
N LEU A 79 -3.27 -7.31 2.68
CA LEU A 79 -2.41 -7.48 3.83
C LEU A 79 -2.62 -8.86 4.47
N TYR A 80 -1.52 -9.52 4.76
CA TYR A 80 -1.50 -10.78 5.49
C TYR A 80 -0.69 -10.60 6.76
N VAL A 81 -1.22 -11.10 7.87
CA VAL A 81 -0.62 -10.92 9.20
C VAL A 81 -0.66 -12.24 9.95
N ASN A 82 0.45 -12.59 10.61
CA ASN A 82 0.51 -13.74 11.50
C ASN A 82 1.61 -13.58 12.57
N LYS A 83 1.62 -14.48 13.57
CA LYS A 83 2.61 -14.48 14.67
C LYS A 83 3.91 -15.22 14.32
N SER A 84 3.93 -16.05 13.29
CA SER A 84 5.06 -16.95 12.99
C SER A 84 6.10 -16.36 12.03
N GLY A 85 5.76 -15.28 11.31
CA GLY A 85 6.59 -14.70 10.26
C GLY A 85 6.64 -15.53 8.98
N LYS A 86 5.94 -16.68 8.92
CA LYS A 86 5.95 -17.58 7.78
C LYS A 86 4.78 -17.25 6.85
N PHE A 87 5.10 -16.95 5.59
CA PHE A 87 4.11 -16.68 4.55
C PHE A 87 4.36 -17.61 3.36
N GLY A 88 3.28 -18.13 2.78
CA GLY A 88 3.37 -18.91 1.55
C GLY A 88 3.84 -18.06 0.37
N VAL A 89 4.49 -18.71 -0.60
CA VAL A 89 4.89 -18.07 -1.86
C VAL A 89 3.65 -17.59 -2.63
N PHE A 90 2.59 -18.40 -2.62
CA PHE A 90 1.29 -18.07 -3.19
C PHE A 90 0.27 -17.91 -2.06
N PRO A 91 -0.08 -16.67 -1.67
CA PRO A 91 -1.06 -16.46 -0.62
C PRO A 91 -2.45 -16.86 -1.14
N ASN A 92 -3.30 -17.39 -0.26
CA ASN A 92 -4.71 -17.50 -0.59
C ASN A 92 -5.30 -16.09 -0.65
N LEU A 93 -5.44 -15.59 -1.87
CA LEU A 93 -5.95 -14.26 -2.20
C LEU A 93 -7.30 -13.93 -1.56
N LYS A 94 -8.12 -14.93 -1.18
CA LYS A 94 -9.41 -14.70 -0.50
C LYS A 94 -9.30 -14.42 1.01
N ARG A 95 -8.14 -14.67 1.63
CA ARG A 95 -7.94 -14.54 3.09
C ARG A 95 -7.19 -13.28 3.51
N GLY A 96 -6.71 -12.49 2.55
CA GLY A 96 -6.02 -11.23 2.86
C GLY A 96 -7.01 -10.18 3.31
N LEU A 97 -6.58 -9.34 4.24
CA LEU A 97 -7.34 -8.17 4.68
C LEU A 97 -7.37 -7.13 3.57
N LEU A 98 -8.55 -6.54 3.38
CA LEU A 98 -8.79 -5.51 2.38
C LEU A 98 -8.53 -4.13 2.99
N ASP A 99 -8.30 -3.17 2.11
CA ASP A 99 -8.19 -1.76 2.44
C ASP A 99 -9.44 -1.23 3.16
N ASP A 100 -9.26 -0.38 4.17
CA ASP A 100 -10.36 0.25 4.89
C ASP A 100 -11.23 1.10 3.93
N GLN A 101 -10.65 1.63 2.84
CA GLN A 101 -11.40 2.33 1.77
C GLN A 101 -12.31 1.40 0.96
N LEU A 102 -11.97 0.12 0.87
CA LEU A 102 -12.64 -0.85 -0.01
C LEU A 102 -13.66 -1.72 0.72
N GLN A 103 -13.81 -1.57 2.04
CA GLN A 103 -14.76 -2.36 2.81
C GLN A 103 -16.23 -2.07 2.45
N VAL A 104 -16.51 -0.94 1.76
CA VAL A 104 -17.89 -0.46 1.58
C VAL A 104 -18.35 -0.29 0.12
N PHE A 105 -17.50 -0.12 -0.90
CA PHE A 105 -18.00 0.40 -2.20
C PHE A 105 -17.63 -0.29 -3.53
N ASP A 106 -16.51 -1.00 -3.67
CA ASP A 106 -16.27 -1.90 -4.83
C ASP A 106 -14.92 -2.62 -4.62
N ARG A 107 -14.93 -3.96 -4.57
CA ARG A 107 -13.70 -4.76 -4.41
C ARG A 107 -12.78 -4.70 -5.64
N ASN A 108 -13.21 -4.03 -6.71
CA ASN A 108 -12.46 -3.89 -7.95
C ASN A 108 -11.68 -2.60 -8.10
N ILE A 109 -11.88 -1.61 -7.22
CA ILE A 109 -11.10 -0.37 -7.25
C ILE A 109 -9.63 -0.68 -6.97
N ARG A 110 -8.76 -0.02 -7.73
CA ARG A 110 -7.30 -0.03 -7.56
C ARG A 110 -6.90 1.30 -6.92
N LEU A 111 -6.18 1.23 -5.82
CA LEU A 111 -5.76 2.40 -5.04
C LEU A 111 -4.25 2.58 -5.13
N ASP A 112 -3.77 3.80 -4.97
CA ASP A 112 -2.35 4.16 -4.87
C ASP A 112 -1.93 4.54 -3.45
N THR A 113 -2.89 4.70 -2.55
CA THR A 113 -2.73 4.83 -1.10
C THR A 113 -3.53 3.75 -0.42
N HIS A 114 -2.94 3.13 0.60
CA HIS A 114 -3.54 2.04 1.31
C HIS A 114 -3.46 2.23 2.81
N LEU A 115 -4.55 1.95 3.51
CA LEU A 115 -4.61 1.98 4.97
C LEU A 115 -5.51 0.84 5.45
N ILE A 116 -4.97 0.00 6.32
CA ILE A 116 -5.66 -1.16 6.87
C ILE A 116 -5.52 -1.15 8.37
N THR A 117 -6.65 -1.16 9.06
CA THR A 117 -6.71 -1.30 10.51
C THR A 117 -6.90 -2.76 10.89
N LEU A 118 -5.96 -3.29 11.65
CA LEU A 118 -6.06 -4.59 12.29
C LEU A 118 -6.68 -4.41 13.67
N ASP A 119 -7.65 -5.22 14.01
CA ASP A 119 -8.28 -5.29 15.33
C ASP A 119 -8.19 -6.71 15.90
N GLY A 120 -8.67 -6.88 17.14
CA GLY A 120 -8.70 -8.19 17.81
C GLY A 120 -7.32 -8.80 18.10
N LEU A 121 -6.25 -8.00 18.09
CA LEU A 121 -4.90 -8.49 18.36
C LEU A 121 -4.71 -8.82 19.85
N THR A 122 -3.82 -9.76 20.13
CA THR A 122 -3.34 -10.02 21.50
C THR A 122 -2.37 -8.92 21.96
N PRO A 123 -2.50 -8.37 23.19
CA PRO A 123 -1.53 -7.44 23.79
C PRO A 123 -0.11 -8.00 23.88
N GLU A 124 0.89 -7.10 23.93
CA GLU A 124 2.33 -7.38 24.04
C GLU A 124 2.87 -8.45 23.08
N THR A 125 2.25 -8.61 21.92
CA THR A 125 2.54 -9.69 20.97
C THR A 125 3.17 -9.14 19.71
N THR A 126 4.25 -9.77 19.26
CA THR A 126 4.87 -9.47 17.97
C THR A 126 4.10 -10.17 16.84
N TYR A 127 3.78 -9.39 15.81
CA TYR A 127 3.20 -9.88 14.57
C TYR A 127 4.11 -9.52 13.41
N PHE A 128 3.94 -10.29 12.34
CA PHE A 128 4.60 -10.09 11.08
C PHE A 128 3.54 -9.81 10.01
N ALA A 129 3.87 -8.89 9.12
CA ALA A 129 3.00 -8.42 8.06
C ALA A 129 3.71 -8.51 6.70
N ARG A 130 2.93 -8.88 5.69
CA ARG A 130 3.35 -8.84 4.29
C ARG A 130 2.18 -8.43 3.40
N VAL A 131 2.43 -7.48 2.51
CA VAL A 131 1.47 -7.05 1.50
C VAL A 131 1.69 -7.86 0.25
N TYR A 132 0.60 -8.33 -0.35
CA TYR A 132 0.61 -9.02 -1.63
C TYR A 132 -0.21 -8.26 -2.67
N GLN A 133 0.30 -8.24 -3.89
CA GLN A 133 -0.30 -7.59 -5.06
C GLN A 133 -0.23 -8.58 -6.24
N GLY A 134 -1.26 -9.41 -6.36
CA GLY A 134 -1.21 -10.56 -7.27
C GLY A 134 -0.16 -11.59 -6.80
N ILE A 135 0.80 -11.90 -7.67
CA ILE A 135 1.92 -12.82 -7.37
C ILE A 135 3.07 -12.16 -6.62
N TRP A 136 3.05 -10.82 -6.54
CA TRP A 136 4.13 -10.04 -5.96
C TRP A 136 3.89 -9.74 -4.49
N SER A 137 4.97 -9.50 -3.76
CA SER A 137 4.89 -9.22 -2.32
C SER A 137 5.89 -8.20 -1.84
N SER A 138 5.54 -7.47 -0.79
CA SER A 138 6.44 -6.58 -0.09
C SER A 138 7.54 -7.34 0.66
N LYS A 139 8.54 -6.60 1.14
CA LYS A 139 9.40 -7.07 2.23
C LYS A 139 8.55 -7.47 3.44
N LEU A 140 9.13 -8.29 4.32
CA LEU A 140 8.50 -8.64 5.58
C LEU A 140 8.63 -7.48 6.57
N TYR A 141 7.54 -7.15 7.27
CA TYR A 141 7.51 -6.15 8.32
C TYR A 141 7.11 -6.79 9.63
N SER A 142 7.58 -6.25 10.75
CA SER A 142 7.16 -6.67 12.08
C SER A 142 6.69 -5.47 12.89
N PHE A 143 5.76 -5.72 13.80
CA PHE A 143 5.29 -4.76 14.78
C PHE A 143 4.92 -5.51 16.06
N LYS A 144 4.88 -4.78 17.18
CA LYS A 144 4.49 -5.34 18.47
C LYS A 144 3.33 -4.52 19.04
N THR A 145 2.26 -5.21 19.44
CA THR A 145 1.17 -4.55 20.17
C THR A 145 1.64 -4.09 21.54
N LEU A 146 0.96 -3.09 22.06
CA LEU A 146 1.28 -2.52 23.36
C LEU A 146 0.68 -3.37 24.49
N PRO A 147 1.07 -3.13 25.73
CA PRO A 147 0.36 -3.66 26.88
C PRO A 147 -0.98 -2.99 27.05
N THR A 148 -1.89 -3.73 27.67
CA THR A 148 -3.18 -3.23 28.11
C THR A 148 -2.98 -1.98 28.97
N PHE A 149 -3.70 -0.92 28.63
CA PHE A 149 -3.65 0.36 29.32
C PHE A 149 -5.07 0.74 29.73
N ASN A 150 -5.33 0.80 31.05
CA ASN A 150 -6.66 1.03 31.62
C ASN A 150 -6.71 2.39 32.32
N ALA A 151 -6.50 3.48 31.58
CA ALA A 151 -6.78 4.82 32.08
C ALA A 151 -7.78 5.51 31.16
N ALA A 152 -8.76 6.17 31.77
CA ALA A 152 -9.65 7.07 31.04
C ALA A 152 -8.87 8.32 30.64
N THR A 153 -8.90 8.67 29.37
CA THR A 153 -8.30 9.90 28.84
C THR A 153 -9.42 10.83 28.37
N VAL A 154 -9.19 12.14 28.51
CA VAL A 154 -10.12 13.15 28.01
C VAL A 154 -9.86 13.30 26.51
N PRO A 155 -10.89 13.14 25.64
CA PRO A 155 -10.73 13.32 24.21
C PRO A 155 -10.07 14.64 23.86
N ASN A 156 -9.08 14.60 22.97
CA ASN A 156 -8.35 15.76 22.48
C ASN A 156 -8.30 15.71 20.94
N PRO A 157 -9.44 16.01 20.28
CA PRO A 157 -9.55 15.87 18.84
C PRO A 157 -8.73 16.93 18.11
N VAL A 158 -8.06 16.49 17.05
CA VAL A 158 -7.36 17.34 16.10
C VAL A 158 -7.87 17.02 14.71
N TYR A 159 -8.11 18.05 13.91
CA TYR A 159 -8.78 17.89 12.62
C TYR A 159 -8.38 18.99 11.65
N GLY A 160 -8.60 18.71 10.37
CA GLY A 160 -8.33 19.65 9.31
C GLY A 160 -8.86 19.17 7.96
N LYS A 161 -8.42 19.85 6.91
CA LYS A 161 -8.82 19.56 5.54
C LYS A 161 -7.63 19.52 4.60
N ILE A 162 -7.62 18.56 3.69
CA ILE A 162 -6.66 18.46 2.59
C ILE A 162 -7.37 18.82 1.28
N LEU A 163 -6.73 19.68 0.49
CA LEU A 163 -7.23 20.17 -0.79
C LEU A 163 -6.28 19.80 -1.92
N GLU A 164 -6.84 19.63 -3.11
CA GLU A 164 -6.11 19.51 -4.36
C GLU A 164 -5.40 20.83 -4.72
N PRO A 165 -4.45 20.83 -5.69
CA PRO A 165 -3.69 22.03 -6.06
C PRO A 165 -4.52 23.26 -6.45
N ASP A 166 -5.79 23.08 -6.82
CA ASP A 166 -6.74 24.16 -7.16
C ASP A 166 -7.31 24.90 -5.93
N ARG A 167 -7.01 24.43 -4.72
CA ARG A 167 -7.49 24.95 -3.42
C ARG A 167 -9.01 24.95 -3.24
N LYS A 168 -9.74 24.20 -4.06
CA LYS A 168 -11.21 24.13 -4.03
C LYS A 168 -11.68 22.69 -3.92
N THR A 169 -11.06 21.80 -4.68
CA THR A 169 -11.42 20.38 -4.71
C THR A 169 -10.85 19.69 -3.48
N PRO A 170 -11.67 18.97 -2.68
CA PRO A 170 -11.15 18.20 -1.57
C PRO A 170 -10.34 16.99 -2.03
N ALA A 171 -9.22 16.74 -1.37
CA ALA A 171 -8.38 15.59 -1.66
C ALA A 171 -8.85 14.38 -0.84
N ALA A 172 -9.63 13.50 -1.46
CA ALA A 172 -10.14 12.28 -0.83
C ALA A 172 -9.11 11.14 -0.86
N GLY A 173 -9.26 10.19 0.07
CA GLY A 173 -8.48 8.96 0.13
C GLY A 173 -6.99 9.12 0.47
N VAL A 174 -6.55 10.33 0.85
CA VAL A 174 -5.17 10.64 1.23
C VAL A 174 -4.90 10.18 2.67
N ILE A 175 -3.69 9.72 2.96
CA ILE A 175 -3.28 9.33 4.31
C ILE A 175 -2.63 10.53 5.01
N VAL A 176 -3.14 10.89 6.19
CA VAL A 176 -2.55 11.89 7.06
C VAL A 176 -1.86 11.18 8.22
N TYR A 177 -0.55 11.39 8.33
CA TYR A 177 0.27 10.94 9.45
C TYR A 177 0.58 12.10 10.40
N LEU A 178 0.57 11.81 11.69
CA LEU A 178 0.91 12.77 12.72
C LEU A 178 1.93 12.14 13.70
N THR A 179 3.02 12.85 13.95
CA THR A 179 4.01 12.51 14.98
C THR A 179 4.28 13.75 15.83
N LEU A 180 4.23 13.60 17.15
CA LEU A 180 4.54 14.66 18.11
C LEU A 180 5.98 14.53 18.58
N LYS A 181 6.61 15.67 18.84
CA LYS A 181 8.00 15.73 19.29
C LYS A 181 8.19 16.75 20.42
N ASN A 182 8.81 16.26 21.49
CA ASN A 182 9.42 17.00 22.59
C ASN A 182 10.89 16.52 22.72
N ALA A 183 11.30 16.05 23.90
CA ALA A 183 12.54 15.31 24.12
C ALA A 183 12.51 13.91 23.47
N THR A 184 11.32 13.31 23.36
CA THR A 184 11.07 12.03 22.67
C THR A 184 10.07 12.24 21.53
N ASN A 185 9.92 11.23 20.67
CA ASN A 185 8.88 11.18 19.65
C ASN A 185 7.70 10.35 20.14
N SER A 186 6.49 10.74 19.75
CA SER A 186 5.30 9.91 19.90
C SER A 186 5.32 8.72 18.95
N ALA A 187 4.48 7.72 19.23
CA ALA A 187 4.03 6.81 18.19
C ALA A 187 3.31 7.58 17.08
N THR A 188 3.39 7.06 15.85
CA THR A 188 2.73 7.66 14.69
C THR A 188 1.23 7.40 14.74
N LEU A 189 0.43 8.45 14.55
CA LEU A 189 -0.98 8.33 14.27
C LEU A 189 -1.21 8.43 12.75
N ALA A 190 -2.24 7.74 12.24
CA ALA A 190 -2.63 7.81 10.84
C ALA A 190 -4.14 7.78 10.66
N VAL A 191 -4.64 8.49 9.64
CA VAL A 191 -6.05 8.44 9.24
C VAL A 191 -6.19 8.72 7.75
N LEU A 192 -7.29 8.25 7.16
CA LEU A 192 -7.67 8.59 5.80
C LEU A 192 -8.56 9.84 5.78
N THR A 193 -8.34 10.70 4.79
CA THR A 193 -9.28 11.78 4.48
C THR A 193 -10.56 11.22 3.91
N THR A 194 -11.69 11.77 4.35
CA THR A 194 -13.04 11.52 3.81
C THR A 194 -13.17 12.05 2.37
N ALA A 195 -14.32 11.78 1.72
CA ALA A 195 -14.67 12.33 0.41
C ALA A 195 -14.63 13.87 0.36
N ASN A 196 -14.84 14.54 1.51
CA ASN A 196 -14.78 15.99 1.64
C ASN A 196 -13.36 16.49 2.01
N GLY A 197 -12.34 15.64 1.91
CA GLY A 197 -10.94 15.96 2.25
C GLY A 197 -10.70 16.18 3.75
N ALA A 198 -11.74 16.01 4.58
CA ALA A 198 -11.65 16.19 6.02
C ALA A 198 -11.03 14.97 6.69
N TRP A 199 -10.28 15.19 7.76
CA TRP A 199 -9.65 14.16 8.58
C TRP A 199 -9.71 14.55 10.05
N GLN A 200 -9.67 13.55 10.93
CA GLN A 200 -9.67 13.74 12.38
C GLN A 200 -8.85 12.64 13.04
N LEU A 201 -8.07 13.03 14.06
CA LEU A 201 -7.35 12.15 14.97
C LEU A 201 -7.65 12.57 16.41
N ASP A 202 -7.33 11.70 17.38
CA ASP A 202 -7.42 12.01 18.80
C ASP A 202 -6.04 11.89 19.44
N LEU A 203 -5.58 12.96 20.10
CA LEU A 203 -4.30 12.99 20.80
C LEU A 203 -4.37 12.43 22.22
N ALA A 204 -5.57 12.18 22.76
CA ALA A 204 -5.78 11.76 24.15
C ALA A 204 -5.00 10.50 24.54
N ASN A 205 -4.88 9.56 23.60
CA ASN A 205 -4.27 8.25 23.82
C ASN A 205 -2.93 8.08 23.11
N VAL A 206 -2.32 9.18 22.63
CA VAL A 206 -1.06 9.07 21.91
C VAL A 206 0.06 8.70 22.89
N LYS A 207 0.81 7.64 22.57
CA LYS A 207 1.87 7.11 23.43
C LYS A 207 3.25 7.56 22.95
N VAL A 208 4.24 7.51 23.84
CA VAL A 208 5.65 7.61 23.44
C VAL A 208 5.99 6.44 22.51
N ASN A 209 6.80 6.69 21.48
CA ASN A 209 7.15 5.65 20.49
C ASN A 209 7.78 4.42 21.18
N GLY A 210 7.17 3.24 21.00
CA GLY A 210 7.60 1.99 21.64
C GLY A 210 7.37 1.91 23.16
N GLY A 211 6.79 2.95 23.76
CA GLY A 211 6.56 3.08 25.19
C GLY A 211 5.14 2.66 25.63
N LYS A 212 4.99 2.47 26.95
CA LYS A 212 3.70 2.20 27.59
C LYS A 212 2.97 3.49 28.01
N GLU A 213 3.72 4.58 28.13
CA GLU A 213 3.29 5.86 28.68
C GLU A 213 2.65 6.76 27.62
N LEU A 214 1.70 7.59 28.07
CA LEU A 214 1.14 8.66 27.26
C LEU A 214 2.23 9.69 26.94
N PHE A 215 2.17 10.24 25.74
CA PHE A 215 3.05 11.30 25.32
C PHE A 215 2.66 12.61 26.04
N PRO A 216 3.60 13.29 26.72
CA PRO A 216 3.28 14.51 27.45
C PRO A 216 3.06 15.68 26.48
N LEU A 217 1.84 16.20 26.39
CA LEU A 217 1.55 17.40 25.61
C LEU A 217 1.97 18.63 26.40
N THR A 218 2.88 19.44 25.85
CA THR A 218 3.33 20.69 26.46
C THR A 218 3.29 21.82 25.43
N PRO A 219 3.26 23.11 25.83
CA PRO A 219 3.32 24.21 24.87
C PRO A 219 4.54 24.19 23.94
N ALA A 220 5.60 23.47 24.31
CA ALA A 220 6.80 23.28 23.48
C ALA A 220 6.66 22.15 22.45
N THR A 221 5.57 21.36 22.49
CA THR A 221 5.35 20.24 21.57
C THR A 221 5.21 20.71 20.13
N THR A 222 6.08 20.15 19.30
CA THR A 222 6.06 20.32 17.85
C THR A 222 5.40 19.13 17.20
N ILE A 223 4.70 19.37 16.12
CA ILE A 223 3.93 18.34 15.41
C ILE A 223 4.46 18.26 13.99
N LYS A 224 4.88 17.06 13.60
CA LYS A 224 5.15 16.73 12.21
C LYS A 224 3.90 16.10 11.61
N LEU A 225 3.34 16.76 10.62
CA LEU A 225 2.23 16.25 9.83
C LEU A 225 2.76 15.87 8.44
N VAL A 226 2.52 14.64 8.01
CA VAL A 226 2.88 14.15 6.68
C VAL A 226 1.61 13.72 5.97
N VAL A 227 1.39 14.25 4.77
CA VAL A 227 0.25 13.91 3.92
C VAL A 227 0.78 13.08 2.76
N GLU A 228 0.40 11.81 2.68
CA GLU A 228 0.77 10.88 1.61
C GLU A 228 -0.43 10.66 0.68
N ALA A 229 -0.32 11.19 -0.53
CA ALA A 229 -1.38 11.17 -1.54
C ALA A 229 -1.05 10.24 -2.72
N GLY A 230 -0.14 9.27 -2.53
CA GLY A 230 0.14 8.22 -3.51
C GLY A 230 0.89 8.76 -4.71
N LEU A 231 0.28 8.66 -5.90
CA LEU A 231 0.80 9.21 -7.14
C LEU A 231 0.80 10.74 -7.16
N ARG A 232 -0.08 11.37 -6.35
CA ARG A 232 -0.13 12.83 -6.19
C ARG A 232 1.05 13.37 -5.35
N GLY A 233 1.83 12.48 -4.73
CA GLY A 233 3.04 12.82 -3.99
C GLY A 233 2.81 12.97 -2.48
N GLN A 234 3.80 13.55 -1.81
CA GLN A 234 3.81 13.72 -0.36
C GLN A 234 4.16 15.17 0.00
N ILE A 235 3.48 15.71 1.01
CA ILE A 235 3.79 17.01 1.62
C ILE A 235 4.00 16.84 3.13
N GLN A 236 4.89 17.66 3.70
CA GLN A 236 5.17 17.67 5.14
C GLN A 236 4.99 19.08 5.68
N ALA A 237 4.38 19.19 6.86
CA ALA A 237 4.21 20.42 7.59
C ALA A 237 4.71 20.25 9.04
N GLN A 238 5.23 21.33 9.61
CA GLN A 238 5.53 21.42 11.03
C GLN A 238 4.58 22.42 11.68
N LEU A 239 3.89 21.98 12.73
CA LEU A 239 2.85 22.74 13.42
C LEU A 239 3.12 22.81 14.92
N LYS A 240 2.46 23.75 15.59
CA LYS A 240 2.37 23.87 17.05
C LYS A 240 0.99 23.40 17.54
N LEU A 241 0.87 23.08 18.83
CA LEU A 241 -0.39 22.58 19.41
C LEU A 241 -1.58 23.51 19.19
N ASN A 242 -1.37 24.83 19.26
CA ASN A 242 -2.44 25.82 19.04
C ASN A 242 -2.90 25.94 17.57
N GLN A 243 -2.32 25.17 16.65
CA GLN A 243 -2.68 25.11 15.24
C GLN A 243 -3.35 23.78 14.88
N LEU A 244 -3.81 22.96 15.83
CA LEU A 244 -4.35 21.63 15.55
C LEU A 244 -5.89 21.55 15.53
N THR A 245 -6.56 22.64 15.89
CA THR A 245 -8.00 22.64 16.15
C THR A 245 -8.66 23.96 15.69
N PRO A 246 -8.85 24.17 14.38
CA PRO A 246 -8.45 23.29 13.27
C PRO A 246 -6.99 23.50 12.81
N VAL A 247 -6.45 22.49 12.13
CA VAL A 247 -5.26 22.62 11.27
C VAL A 247 -5.60 23.49 10.06
N PRO A 248 -4.76 24.50 9.71
CA PRO A 248 -4.91 25.24 8.47
C PRO A 248 -4.95 24.32 7.26
N ASP A 249 -5.79 24.64 6.26
CA ASP A 249 -5.93 23.82 5.06
C ASP A 249 -4.58 23.50 4.41
N ILE A 250 -4.33 22.23 4.17
CA ILE A 250 -3.12 21.76 3.49
C ILE A 250 -3.47 21.51 2.02
N VAL A 251 -2.70 22.13 1.13
CA VAL A 251 -2.88 22.02 -0.31
C VAL A 251 -1.78 21.11 -0.87
N LEU A 252 -2.16 20.06 -1.60
CA LEU A 252 -1.21 19.21 -2.30
C LEU A 252 -0.45 20.02 -3.36
N SER A 253 0.85 19.73 -3.51
CA SER A 253 1.63 20.26 -4.62
C SER A 253 1.24 19.55 -5.93
N LYS A 254 1.35 20.24 -7.07
CA LYS A 254 1.28 19.56 -8.37
C LYS A 254 2.32 18.44 -8.40
N ALA A 255 1.91 17.24 -8.84
CA ALA A 255 2.84 16.15 -9.09
C ALA A 255 3.94 16.63 -10.04
N LYS A 256 5.21 16.29 -9.77
CA LYS A 256 6.28 16.49 -10.76
C LYS A 256 5.92 15.62 -11.97
N GLN A 257 5.62 16.27 -13.10
CA GLN A 257 5.50 15.62 -14.40
C GLN A 257 6.86 15.08 -14.84
#